data_AF-A0A0G0TS31-F1
#
_entry.id   AF-A0A0G0TS31-F1
#
_cell.length_a   1.000
_cell.length_b   1.000
_cell.length_c   1.000
_cell.angle_alpha   90.00
_cell.angle_beta   90.00
_cell.angle_gamma   90.00
#
_symmetry.space_group_name_H-M   'P 1'
#
loop_
_entity.id
_entity.type
_entity.pdbx_description
1 polymer ?
#
loop_
_entity_poly.entity_id
_entity_poly.type
_entity_poly.pdbx_seq_one_letter_code
_entity_poly.pdbx_strand_id
1 'polypeptide(L)'
;MSAEAFLQSQLVVVKTQEVENLASRIHETNDIPDPYILRLIKGKFCTLERKPVEDYIEKYSYLGSREIIAFRQIENWSQNPNAINEVALWFSPPFKNIYPTSKVTISNLSDDGDFIVNRSIKLQIEGKELLNLAQPFSENKFLTNEDLRSHAFFINKSDLLLFYDKLRAIVPEQIQLIESNSDIRIKEEIRDQVQDIRNKFPRLNNQRATTTSSLEARLYEEAKKKNLIGKSSESCPIALVNFQLFTPYQMFSEGGNSSEHLGKKIIKNCGACNKLLMMYMGKGDHCPYCNEIYEGC
;
A
#
# COMPACT_ATOMS: atom_id res chain seq x y z
N MET A 1 22.56 -3.25 16.21
CA MET A 1 21.76 -2.06 15.83
C MET A 1 20.59 -1.94 16.80
N SER A 2 20.25 -0.74 17.28
CA SER A 2 19.06 -0.55 18.12
C SER A 2 17.79 -0.58 17.27
N ALA A 3 16.67 -1.01 17.87
CA ALA A 3 15.35 -0.88 17.23
C ALA A 3 15.06 0.57 16.81
N GLU A 4 15.62 1.54 17.53
CA GLU A 4 15.50 2.97 17.23
C GLU A 4 16.17 3.35 15.90
N ALA A 5 17.36 2.82 15.58
CA ALA A 5 17.99 3.08 14.27
C ALA A 5 17.18 2.48 13.11
N PHE A 6 16.48 1.37 13.35
CA PHE A 6 15.55 0.79 12.38
C PHE A 6 14.27 1.63 12.20
N LEU A 7 13.88 2.43 13.20
CA LEU A 7 12.62 3.18 13.20
C LEU A 7 12.80 4.69 13.00
N GLN A 8 14.02 5.21 13.10
CA GLN A 8 14.35 6.60 12.85
C GLN A 8 14.28 6.88 11.34
N SER A 9 13.11 7.30 10.87
CA SER A 9 13.01 8.04 9.62
C SER A 9 12.86 9.53 9.95
N GLN A 10 13.95 10.29 9.86
CA GLN A 10 13.80 11.73 9.67
C GLN A 10 13.37 11.93 8.22
N LEU A 11 12.07 11.87 7.94
CA LEU A 11 11.56 12.25 6.63
C LEU A 11 11.17 13.72 6.67
N VAL A 12 11.89 14.51 5.88
CA VAL A 12 11.56 15.92 5.63
C VAL A 12 10.18 15.99 4.97
N VAL A 13 9.38 16.99 5.39
CA VAL A 13 8.01 17.23 4.90
C VAL A 13 7.99 17.30 3.37
N VAL A 14 7.24 16.39 2.76
CA VAL A 14 7.07 16.30 1.31
C VAL A 14 6.17 17.43 0.81
N LYS A 15 6.55 18.02 -0.34
CA LYS A 15 5.86 19.19 -0.88
C LYS A 15 4.46 18.88 -1.45
N THR A 16 4.23 17.69 -2.02
CA THR A 16 2.92 17.25 -2.55
C THR A 16 2.75 15.74 -2.58
N GLN A 17 1.51 15.25 -2.51
CA GLN A 17 1.22 13.82 -2.51
C GLN A 17 1.68 13.11 -3.79
N GLU A 18 1.52 13.72 -4.98
CA GLU A 18 1.91 13.08 -6.25
C GLU A 18 3.42 12.75 -6.32
N VAL A 19 4.25 13.63 -5.76
CA VAL A 19 5.70 13.44 -5.68
C VAL A 19 6.02 12.25 -4.78
N GLU A 20 5.33 12.16 -3.64
CA GLU A 20 5.51 11.04 -2.72
C GLU A 20 5.12 9.71 -3.36
N ASN A 21 4.00 9.69 -4.08
CA ASN A 21 3.50 8.51 -4.79
C ASN A 21 4.51 7.96 -5.78
N LEU A 22 5.05 8.82 -6.63
CA LEU A 22 6.01 8.39 -7.64
C LEU A 22 7.36 8.02 -7.01
N ALA A 23 7.79 8.71 -5.95
CA ALA A 23 9.01 8.35 -5.23
C ALA A 23 8.90 6.96 -4.57
N SER A 24 7.76 6.63 -3.94
CA SER A 24 7.49 5.31 -3.36
C SER A 24 7.54 4.19 -4.39
N ARG A 25 7.01 4.47 -5.58
CA ARG A 25 7.06 3.52 -6.69
C ARG A 25 8.46 3.30 -7.24
N ILE A 26 9.24 4.37 -7.36
CA ILE A 26 10.64 4.27 -7.75
C ILE A 26 11.41 3.41 -6.73
N HIS A 27 11.16 3.56 -5.44
CA HIS A 27 11.73 2.68 -4.42
C HIS A 27 11.36 1.22 -4.65
N GLU A 28 10.06 0.94 -4.77
CA GLU A 28 9.55 -0.42 -4.93
C GLU A 28 10.11 -1.11 -6.19
N THR A 29 10.18 -0.41 -7.32
CA THR A 29 10.72 -0.95 -8.59
C THR A 29 12.23 -1.18 -8.58
N ASN A 30 12.95 -0.53 -7.68
CA ASN A 30 14.38 -0.73 -7.47
C ASN A 30 14.68 -1.64 -6.27
N ASP A 31 13.66 -2.30 -5.70
CA ASP A 31 13.75 -3.11 -4.48
C ASP A 31 14.46 -2.36 -3.33
N ILE A 32 14.19 -1.06 -3.20
CA ILE A 32 14.64 -0.21 -2.09
C ILE A 32 13.52 -0.15 -1.05
N PRO A 33 13.78 -0.34 0.25
CA PRO A 33 12.78 -0.12 1.29
C PRO A 33 12.17 1.27 1.16
N ASP A 34 10.86 1.37 1.27
CA ASP A 34 10.15 2.63 1.07
C ASP A 34 9.74 3.24 2.41
N PRO A 35 10.47 4.25 2.92
CA PRO A 35 10.07 5.00 4.09
C PRO A 35 9.04 6.07 3.71
N TYR A 36 7.93 6.15 4.44
CA TYR A 36 6.90 7.18 4.25
C TYR A 36 6.18 7.50 5.56
N ILE A 37 5.65 8.72 5.68
CA ILE A 37 4.95 9.20 6.89
C ILE A 37 3.50 9.54 6.62
N LEU A 38 2.63 9.20 7.57
CA LEU A 38 1.23 9.60 7.59
C LEU A 38 0.99 10.49 8.79
N ARG A 39 0.12 11.49 8.65
CA ARG A 39 -0.27 12.34 9.77
C ARG A 39 -1.46 11.70 10.50
N LEU A 40 -1.42 11.67 11.82
CA LEU A 40 -2.57 11.30 12.64
C LEU A 40 -3.41 12.56 12.92
N ILE A 41 -4.64 12.60 12.41
CA ILE A 41 -5.56 13.72 12.63
C ILE A 41 -6.85 13.15 13.21
N LYS A 42 -7.15 13.47 14.48
CA LYS A 42 -8.36 13.00 15.17
C LYS A 42 -8.51 11.46 15.11
N GLY A 43 -7.41 10.74 15.31
CA GLY A 43 -7.39 9.28 15.28
C GLY A 43 -7.44 8.65 13.87
N LYS A 44 -7.37 9.46 12.80
CA LYS A 44 -7.37 8.99 11.41
C LYS A 44 -6.05 9.23 10.73
N PHE A 45 -5.59 8.27 9.95
CA PHE A 45 -4.42 8.46 9.10
C PHE A 45 -4.79 9.35 7.93
N CYS A 46 -4.01 10.40 7.77
CA CYS A 46 -4.18 11.39 6.74
C CYS A 46 -2.90 11.54 5.94
N THR A 47 -3.07 11.91 4.68
CA THR A 47 -1.98 12.39 3.84
C THR A 47 -1.32 13.63 4.45
N LEU A 48 -0.14 13.99 3.94
CA LEU A 48 0.51 15.24 4.31
C LEU A 48 -0.35 16.47 3.94
N GLU A 49 -1.22 16.33 2.95
CA GLU A 49 -2.25 17.30 2.56
C GLU A 49 -3.53 17.24 3.42
N ARG A 50 -3.50 16.47 4.52
CA ARG A 50 -4.59 16.31 5.51
C ARG A 50 -5.84 15.64 4.95
N LYS A 51 -5.73 14.83 3.90
CA LYS A 51 -6.84 14.05 3.35
C LYS A 51 -6.86 12.66 3.99
N PRO A 52 -8.01 12.12 4.43
CA PRO A 52 -8.06 10.78 5.02
C PRO A 52 -7.56 9.72 4.05
N VAL A 53 -6.69 8.84 4.52
CA VAL A 53 -6.13 7.74 3.72
C VAL A 53 -7.20 6.73 3.37
N GLU A 54 -8.13 6.49 4.30
CA GLU A 54 -9.26 5.57 4.14
C GLU A 54 -10.14 5.88 2.92
N ASP A 55 -10.14 7.12 2.43
CA ASP A 55 -10.91 7.55 1.26
C ASP A 55 -10.27 7.11 -0.08
N TYR A 56 -8.99 6.74 -0.04
CA TYR A 56 -8.23 6.24 -1.19
C TYR A 56 -8.24 4.71 -1.27
N ILE A 57 -8.75 4.02 -0.25
CA ILE A 57 -8.85 2.56 -0.16
C ILE A 57 -10.08 2.08 -0.92
N GLU A 58 -9.92 1.18 -1.87
CA GLU A 58 -11.04 0.65 -2.64
C GLU A 58 -11.79 -0.45 -1.88
N LYS A 59 -12.81 -0.07 -1.13
CA LYS A 59 -13.51 -0.99 -0.20
C LYS A 59 -14.38 -2.06 -0.89
N TYR A 60 -14.58 -1.96 -2.21
CA TYR A 60 -15.47 -2.85 -2.97
C TYR A 60 -14.76 -4.01 -3.65
N SER A 61 -13.45 -3.92 -3.87
CA SER A 61 -12.67 -5.03 -4.40
C SER A 61 -12.41 -6.07 -3.30
N TYR A 62 -12.21 -7.33 -3.70
CA TYR A 62 -11.86 -8.38 -2.74
C TYR A 62 -10.61 -7.98 -1.93
N LEU A 63 -9.56 -7.49 -2.60
CA LEU A 63 -8.34 -7.02 -1.96
C LEU A 63 -8.60 -5.85 -1.01
N GLY A 64 -9.17 -4.74 -1.49
CA GLY A 64 -9.34 -3.58 -0.64
C GLY A 64 -10.30 -3.83 0.52
N SER A 65 -11.27 -4.74 0.38
CA SER A 65 -12.13 -5.19 1.50
C SER A 65 -11.38 -6.00 2.57
N ARG A 66 -10.28 -6.68 2.22
CA ARG A 66 -9.41 -7.36 3.18
C ARG A 66 -8.40 -6.40 3.79
N GLU A 67 -7.75 -5.59 2.97
CA GLU A 67 -6.68 -4.69 3.42
C GLU A 67 -7.25 -3.57 4.31
N ILE A 68 -8.46 -3.07 4.06
CA ILE A 68 -9.13 -2.10 4.94
C ILE A 68 -9.30 -2.60 6.38
N ILE A 69 -9.40 -3.92 6.59
CA ILE A 69 -9.50 -4.51 7.93
C ILE A 69 -8.20 -4.31 8.68
N ALA A 70 -7.07 -4.65 8.07
CA ALA A 70 -5.75 -4.42 8.66
C ALA A 70 -5.47 -2.93 8.86
N PHE A 71 -5.80 -2.09 7.87
CA PHE A 71 -5.67 -0.63 7.97
C PHE A 71 -6.39 -0.09 9.22
N ARG A 72 -7.65 -0.48 9.44
CA ARG A 72 -8.44 -0.04 10.60
C ARG A 72 -7.89 -0.60 11.91
N GLN A 73 -7.31 -1.80 11.91
CA GLN A 73 -6.63 -2.33 13.10
C GLN A 73 -5.44 -1.43 13.46
N ILE A 74 -4.63 -1.00 12.49
CA ILE A 74 -3.49 -0.10 12.73
C ILE A 74 -3.96 1.30 13.15
N GLU A 75 -5.01 1.86 12.52
CA GLU A 75 -5.62 3.12 12.97
C GLU A 75 -6.09 3.04 14.43
N ASN A 76 -6.80 1.97 14.80
CA ASN A 76 -7.27 1.78 16.17
C ASN A 76 -6.11 1.57 17.15
N TRP A 77 -5.09 0.80 16.75
CA TRP A 77 -3.88 0.60 17.53
C TRP A 77 -3.18 1.92 17.81
N SER A 78 -3.04 2.81 16.83
CA SER A 78 -2.35 4.11 17.00
C SER A 78 -2.99 5.03 18.05
N GLN A 79 -4.24 4.76 18.44
CA GLN A 79 -4.96 5.51 19.47
C GLN A 79 -4.77 4.91 20.88
N ASN A 80 -4.14 3.74 21.00
CA ASN A 80 -3.87 3.09 22.27
C ASN A 80 -2.69 3.80 22.97
N PRO A 81 -2.79 4.17 24.26
CA PRO A 81 -1.68 4.74 25.02
C PRO A 81 -0.39 3.91 25.00
N ASN A 82 -0.49 2.59 24.85
CA ASN A 82 0.67 1.70 24.79
C ASN A 82 1.35 1.65 23.41
N ALA A 83 0.72 2.19 22.36
CA ALA A 83 1.19 2.07 20.98
C ALA A 83 2.59 2.65 20.77
N ILE A 84 2.99 3.65 21.55
CA ILE A 84 4.33 4.26 21.47
C ILE A 84 5.48 3.28 21.80
N ASN A 85 5.16 2.21 22.55
CA ASN A 85 6.10 1.17 22.95
C ASN A 85 6.01 -0.08 22.05
N GLU A 86 5.11 -0.05 21.07
CA GLU A 86 4.83 -1.16 20.17
C GLU A 86 5.16 -0.76 18.72
N VAL A 87 5.12 -1.75 17.85
CA VAL A 87 5.29 -1.61 16.42
C VAL A 87 4.21 -2.43 15.75
N ALA A 88 3.55 -1.86 14.76
CA ALA A 88 2.61 -2.60 13.93
C ALA A 88 3.32 -3.21 12.73
N LEU A 89 3.10 -4.49 12.48
CA LEU A 89 3.51 -5.17 11.26
C LEU A 89 2.26 -5.51 10.44
N TRP A 90 2.35 -5.34 9.13
CA TRP A 90 1.31 -5.79 8.22
C TRP A 90 1.92 -6.42 6.98
N PHE A 91 1.44 -7.60 6.62
CA PHE A 91 1.90 -8.33 5.45
C PHE A 91 0.88 -8.21 4.32
N SER A 92 1.36 -7.86 3.13
CA SER A 92 0.61 -7.92 1.89
C SER A 92 1.19 -9.07 1.05
N PRO A 93 0.59 -10.28 1.12
CA PRO A 93 1.00 -11.42 0.29
C PRO A 93 0.75 -11.16 -1.20
N PRO A 94 1.40 -11.89 -2.12
CA PRO A 94 1.15 -11.76 -3.55
C PRO A 94 -0.31 -12.04 -3.88
N PHE A 95 -0.82 -11.36 -4.91
CA PHE A 95 -2.14 -11.60 -5.45
C PHE A 95 -2.05 -11.82 -6.96
N LYS A 96 -2.49 -13.01 -7.39
CA LYS A 96 -2.30 -13.49 -8.76
C LYS A 96 -2.84 -12.49 -9.77
N ASN A 97 -2.03 -12.23 -10.80
CA ASN A 97 -2.31 -11.32 -11.92
C ASN A 97 -2.36 -9.83 -11.58
N ILE A 98 -2.13 -9.42 -10.33
CA ILE A 98 -2.07 -7.99 -10.00
C ILE A 98 -0.71 -7.62 -9.42
N TYR A 99 -0.24 -8.32 -8.38
CA TYR A 99 1.15 -8.19 -7.93
C TYR A 99 1.77 -9.51 -7.51
N PRO A 100 2.98 -9.82 -8.03
CA PRO A 100 3.56 -11.14 -7.89
C PRO A 100 4.40 -11.33 -6.62
N THR A 101 4.57 -10.30 -5.79
CA THR A 101 5.51 -10.32 -4.67
C THR A 101 4.87 -9.97 -3.34
N SER A 102 5.35 -10.61 -2.28
CA SER A 102 4.98 -10.26 -0.90
C SER A 102 5.62 -8.94 -0.47
N LYS A 103 5.00 -8.24 0.47
CA LYS A 103 5.54 -7.06 1.13
C LYS A 103 5.19 -7.08 2.61
N VAL A 104 6.07 -6.53 3.45
CA VAL A 104 5.75 -6.19 4.84
C VAL A 104 5.87 -4.69 5.03
N THR A 105 4.91 -4.09 5.73
CA THR A 105 5.05 -2.74 6.27
C THR A 105 5.21 -2.81 7.76
N ILE A 106 6.16 -2.01 8.22
CA ILE A 106 6.50 -1.85 9.62
C ILE A 106 6.15 -0.41 9.97
N SER A 107 5.23 -0.24 10.91
CA SER A 107 4.68 1.05 11.30
C SER A 107 5.00 1.34 12.76
N ASN A 108 5.46 2.55 13.03
CA ASN A 108 5.74 3.03 14.38
C ASN A 108 5.11 4.42 14.57
N LEU A 109 4.62 4.67 15.78
CA LEU A 109 4.13 6.00 16.17
C LEU A 109 5.33 6.90 16.49
N SER A 110 5.29 8.16 16.05
CA SER A 110 6.29 9.16 16.44
C SER A 110 6.21 9.48 17.93
N ASP A 111 7.30 9.98 18.51
CA ASP A 111 7.39 10.31 19.95
C ASP A 111 6.33 11.31 20.41
N ASP A 112 5.89 12.21 19.53
CA ASP A 112 4.83 13.18 19.76
C ASP A 112 3.41 12.64 19.50
N GLY A 113 3.29 11.45 18.92
CA GLY A 113 2.00 10.84 18.57
C GLY A 113 1.33 11.40 17.32
N ASP A 114 1.95 12.37 16.64
CA ASP A 114 1.31 13.09 15.53
C ASP A 114 1.47 12.39 14.18
N PHE A 115 2.38 11.43 14.07
CA PHE A 115 2.71 10.75 12.82
C PHE A 115 2.85 9.24 12.98
N ILE A 116 2.48 8.52 11.92
CA ILE A 116 2.89 7.14 11.72
C ILE A 116 4.04 7.14 10.73
N VAL A 117 5.18 6.64 11.19
CA VAL A 117 6.34 6.33 10.38
C VAL A 117 6.19 4.91 9.86
N ASN A 118 6.17 4.75 8.54
CA ASN A 118 6.10 3.46 7.89
C ASN A 118 7.38 3.17 7.13
N ARG A 119 7.75 1.90 7.07
CA ARG A 119 8.72 1.39 6.12
C ARG A 119 8.18 0.12 5.47
N SER A 120 8.00 0.19 4.15
CA SER A 120 7.61 -0.93 3.31
C SER A 120 8.83 -1.66 2.79
N ILE A 121 8.86 -2.99 2.94
CA ILE A 121 9.96 -3.86 2.50
C ILE A 121 9.38 -4.96 1.63
N LYS A 122 9.88 -5.08 0.41
CA LYS A 122 9.45 -6.13 -0.51
C LYS A 122 10.13 -7.44 -0.14
N LEU A 123 9.35 -8.50 -0.06
CA LEU A 123 9.80 -9.81 0.36
C LEU A 123 9.88 -10.75 -0.84
N GLN A 124 11.03 -11.41 -1.00
CA GLN A 124 11.25 -12.43 -2.05
C GLN A 124 10.84 -13.83 -1.58
N ILE A 125 9.74 -13.90 -0.82
CA ILE A 125 9.18 -15.14 -0.26
C ILE A 125 7.66 -15.14 -0.42
N GLU A 126 7.05 -16.33 -0.46
CA GLU A 126 5.60 -16.47 -0.60
C GLU A 126 5.07 -17.75 0.11
N GLY A 127 3.75 -17.94 0.02
CA GLY A 127 3.07 -19.12 0.57
C GLY A 127 3.47 -19.46 2.00
N LYS A 128 3.95 -20.69 2.20
CA LYS A 128 4.31 -21.21 3.53
C LYS A 128 5.43 -20.44 4.20
N GLU A 129 6.39 -19.92 3.45
CA GLU A 129 7.51 -19.17 4.01
C GLU A 129 7.04 -17.84 4.62
N LEU A 130 6.13 -17.15 3.94
CA LEU A 130 5.50 -15.92 4.46
C LEU A 130 4.70 -16.20 5.73
N LEU A 131 3.92 -17.28 5.75
CA LEU A 131 3.17 -17.72 6.94
C LEU A 131 4.13 -18.03 8.10
N ASN A 132 5.23 -18.74 7.85
CA ASN A 132 6.24 -19.06 8.86
C ASN A 132 6.94 -17.80 9.39
N LEU A 133 7.12 -16.78 8.55
CA LEU A 133 7.68 -15.50 8.97
C LEU A 133 6.74 -14.76 9.94
N ALA A 134 5.44 -14.76 9.66
CA ALA A 134 4.43 -14.03 10.44
C ALA A 134 3.94 -14.76 11.70
N GLN A 135 3.85 -16.10 11.67
CA GLN A 135 3.28 -16.93 12.73
C GLN A 135 3.83 -16.67 14.15
N PRO A 136 5.13 -16.38 14.35
CA PRO A 136 5.69 -16.13 15.69
C PRO A 136 5.12 -14.90 16.39
N PHE A 137 4.44 -14.01 15.67
CA PHE A 137 3.91 -12.75 16.18
C PHE A 137 2.39 -12.78 16.42
N SER A 138 1.75 -13.94 16.27
CA SER A 138 0.33 -14.10 16.54
C SER A 138 0.04 -15.34 17.36
N GLU A 139 -0.95 -15.21 18.24
CA GLU A 139 -1.56 -16.34 18.94
C GLU A 139 -2.46 -17.15 18.00
N ASN A 140 -2.92 -16.54 16.91
CA ASN A 140 -3.76 -17.21 15.92
C ASN A 140 -2.91 -18.00 14.93
N LYS A 141 -3.39 -19.18 14.58
CA LYS A 141 -2.82 -19.96 13.48
C LYS A 141 -3.37 -19.43 12.15
N PHE A 142 -2.48 -18.96 11.28
CA PHE A 142 -2.87 -18.60 9.91
C PHE A 142 -2.80 -19.82 9.01
N LEU A 143 -3.85 -20.05 8.23
CA LEU A 143 -3.95 -21.20 7.33
C LEU A 143 -3.65 -20.81 5.88
N THR A 144 -3.87 -19.54 5.55
CA THR A 144 -3.70 -19.01 4.20
C THR A 144 -3.02 -17.65 4.21
N ASN A 145 -2.36 -17.30 3.10
CA ASN A 145 -1.80 -15.96 2.90
C ASN A 145 -2.87 -14.87 3.02
N GLU A 146 -4.10 -15.16 2.58
CA GLU A 146 -5.21 -14.22 2.65
C GLU A 146 -5.64 -13.89 4.09
N ASP A 147 -5.35 -14.77 5.05
CA ASP A 147 -5.56 -14.46 6.46
C ASP A 147 -4.61 -13.33 6.89
N LEU A 148 -3.34 -13.36 6.46
CA LEU A 148 -2.34 -12.33 6.75
C LEU A 148 -2.73 -10.96 6.17
N ARG A 149 -3.33 -10.94 4.97
CA ARG A 149 -3.74 -9.70 4.29
C ARG A 149 -4.67 -8.83 5.14
N SER A 150 -5.54 -9.48 5.93
CA SER A 150 -6.53 -8.81 6.77
C SER A 150 -6.13 -8.66 8.23
N HIS A 151 -4.87 -8.94 8.57
CA HIS A 151 -4.39 -8.98 9.96
C HIS A 151 -3.13 -8.13 10.14
N ALA A 152 -3.23 -7.13 11.02
CA ALA A 152 -2.09 -6.40 11.56
C ALA A 152 -1.61 -7.07 12.86
N PHE A 153 -0.30 -7.09 13.05
CA PHE A 153 0.37 -7.65 14.22
C PHE A 153 0.90 -6.49 15.05
N PHE A 154 0.69 -6.52 16.35
CA PHE A 154 1.21 -5.49 17.26
C PHE A 154 2.22 -6.16 18.19
N ILE A 155 3.47 -5.77 18.06
CA ILE A 155 4.58 -6.40 18.77
C ILE A 155 5.36 -5.36 19.55
N ASN A 156 6.02 -5.78 20.63
CA ASN A 156 6.93 -4.92 21.35
C ASN A 156 8.24 -4.69 20.57
N LYS A 157 9.00 -3.67 20.95
CA LYS A 157 10.28 -3.33 20.29
C LYS A 157 11.36 -4.43 20.41
N SER A 158 11.30 -5.30 21.41
CA SER A 158 12.23 -6.45 21.52
C SER A 158 11.94 -7.53 20.48
N ASP A 159 10.66 -7.83 20.23
CA ASP A 159 10.24 -8.80 19.21
C ASP A 159 10.54 -8.30 17.79
N LEU A 160 10.56 -6.97 17.60
CA LEU A 160 11.01 -6.37 16.34
C LEU A 160 12.47 -6.73 16.02
N LEU A 161 13.35 -6.84 17.01
CA LEU A 161 14.75 -7.24 16.78
C LEU A 161 14.83 -8.68 16.26
N LEU A 162 14.02 -9.58 16.81
CA LEU A 162 13.93 -10.97 16.33
C LEU A 162 13.35 -11.03 14.91
N PHE A 163 12.34 -10.19 14.62
CA PHE A 163 11.80 -10.07 13.27
C PHE A 163 12.85 -9.57 12.27
N TYR A 164 13.62 -8.58 12.70
CA TYR A 164 14.66 -7.95 11.90
C TYR A 164 15.76 -8.94 11.49
N ASP A 165 16.23 -9.80 12.40
CA ASP A 165 17.22 -10.82 12.05
C ASP A 165 16.68 -11.82 11.02
N LYS A 166 15.39 -12.15 11.06
CA LYS A 166 14.74 -12.97 10.02
C LYS A 166 14.67 -12.23 8.68
N LEU A 167 14.31 -10.94 8.69
CA LEU A 167 14.32 -10.12 7.47
C LEU A 167 15.72 -10.03 6.86
N ARG A 168 16.77 -9.89 7.67
CA ARG A 168 18.17 -9.89 7.19
C ARG A 168 18.52 -11.15 6.42
N ALA A 169 18.01 -12.31 6.86
CA ALA A 169 18.22 -13.57 6.15
C ALA A 169 17.46 -13.66 4.81
N ILE A 170 16.33 -12.96 4.69
CA ILE A 170 15.44 -13.04 3.51
C ILE A 170 15.80 -11.97 2.46
N VAL A 171 16.12 -10.75 2.89
CA VAL A 171 16.37 -9.58 2.04
C VAL A 171 17.61 -8.78 2.52
N PRO A 172 18.80 -9.39 2.53
CA PRO A 172 20.01 -8.80 3.13
C PRO A 172 20.38 -7.43 2.53
N GLU A 173 20.22 -7.24 1.22
CA GLU A 173 20.57 -6.00 0.53
C GLU A 173 19.67 -4.82 0.95
N GLN A 174 18.36 -5.05 1.01
CA GLN A 174 17.39 -4.07 1.51
C GLN A 174 17.68 -3.70 2.97
N ILE A 175 18.05 -4.69 3.76
CA ILE A 175 18.34 -4.53 5.18
C ILE A 175 19.63 -3.72 5.40
N GLN A 176 20.64 -3.90 4.55
CA GLN A 176 21.84 -3.06 4.53
C GLN A 176 21.53 -1.59 4.18
N LEU A 177 20.57 -1.34 3.27
CA LEU A 177 20.14 0.03 2.95
C LEU A 177 19.51 0.70 4.18
N ILE A 178 18.74 -0.03 4.97
CA ILE A 178 18.15 0.46 6.22
C ILE A 178 19.24 0.74 7.26
N GLU A 179 20.17 -0.19 7.46
CA GLU A 179 21.28 -0.05 8.43
C GLU A 179 22.15 1.17 8.17
N SER A 180 22.29 1.54 6.90
CA SER A 180 23.09 2.70 6.47
C SER A 180 22.26 3.98 6.32
N ASN A 181 20.95 3.95 6.59
CA ASN A 181 19.99 5.02 6.26
C ASN A 181 20.03 5.47 4.79
N SER A 182 20.51 4.60 3.90
CA SER A 182 20.62 4.90 2.47
C SER A 182 19.25 4.92 1.82
N ASP A 183 18.30 4.11 2.29
CA ASP A 183 16.91 4.14 1.82
C ASP A 183 16.30 5.55 1.98
N ILE A 184 16.48 6.19 3.13
CA ILE A 184 15.96 7.55 3.39
C ILE A 184 16.63 8.58 2.47
N ARG A 185 17.97 8.55 2.37
CA ARG A 185 18.71 9.48 1.50
C ARG A 185 18.31 9.34 0.03
N ILE A 186 18.21 8.11 -0.45
CA ILE A 186 17.78 7.82 -1.82
C ILE A 186 16.34 8.34 -2.04
N LYS A 187 15.45 8.20 -1.04
CA LYS A 187 14.08 8.75 -1.10
C LYS A 187 14.08 10.25 -1.30
N GLU A 188 14.92 10.98 -0.57
CA GLU A 188 15.05 12.44 -0.69
C GLU A 188 15.55 12.84 -2.07
N GLU A 189 16.62 12.19 -2.57
CA GLU A 189 17.16 12.43 -3.90
C GLU A 189 16.12 12.15 -5.01
N ILE A 190 15.35 11.08 -4.87
CA ILE A 190 14.26 10.74 -5.81
C ILE A 190 13.13 11.78 -5.74
N ARG A 191 12.74 12.21 -4.54
CA ARG A 191 11.70 13.24 -4.37
C ARG A 191 12.08 14.53 -5.09
N ASP A 192 13.34 14.96 -4.97
CA ASP A 192 13.83 16.16 -5.67
C ASP A 192 13.79 15.97 -7.19
N GLN A 193 14.24 14.83 -7.70
CA GLN A 193 14.18 14.52 -9.13
C GLN A 193 12.73 14.45 -9.66
N VAL A 194 11.81 13.87 -8.88
CA VAL A 194 10.39 13.80 -9.22
C VAL A 194 9.75 15.20 -9.16
N GLN A 195 10.12 16.03 -8.18
CA GLN A 195 9.66 17.41 -8.09
C GLN A 195 10.14 18.23 -9.30
N ASP A 196 11.37 18.01 -9.76
CA ASP A 196 11.89 18.62 -10.98
C ASP A 196 11.14 18.16 -12.23
N ILE A 197 10.78 16.88 -12.32
CA ILE A 197 9.89 16.37 -13.38
C ILE A 197 8.53 17.07 -13.31
N ARG A 198 7.92 17.15 -12.12
CA ARG A 198 6.63 17.81 -11.90
C ARG A 198 6.64 19.27 -12.30
N ASN A 199 7.71 19.99 -11.99
CA ASN A 199 7.88 21.40 -12.34
C ASN A 199 7.94 21.66 -13.86
N LYS A 200 8.25 20.65 -14.68
CA LYS A 200 8.18 20.73 -16.16
C LYS A 200 6.77 20.69 -16.71
N PHE A 201 5.78 20.39 -15.87
CA PHE A 201 4.36 20.41 -16.21
C PHE A 201 3.60 21.53 -15.49
N PRO A 202 4.03 22.81 -15.59
CA PRO A 202 3.49 23.91 -14.78
C PRO A 202 2.05 24.34 -15.16
N ARG A 203 1.43 23.71 -16.16
CA ARG A 203 0.12 24.09 -16.70
C ARG A 203 -0.87 22.93 -16.66
N LEU A 204 -1.51 22.72 -15.51
CA LEU A 204 -2.80 22.05 -15.42
C LEU A 204 -3.85 22.85 -14.62
N ASN A 205 -3.55 24.09 -14.21
CA ASN A 205 -4.49 24.91 -13.43
C ASN A 205 -5.61 25.56 -14.27
N ASN A 206 -5.52 25.59 -15.61
CA ASN A 206 -6.44 26.39 -16.45
C ASN A 206 -7.08 25.65 -17.65
N GLN A 207 -7.03 24.31 -17.71
CA GLN A 207 -7.80 23.57 -18.71
C GLN A 207 -8.70 22.55 -18.03
N ARG A 208 -10.01 22.73 -18.24
CA ARG A 208 -11.03 21.72 -17.99
C ARG A 208 -10.55 20.39 -18.58
N ALA A 209 -10.57 19.33 -17.77
CA ALA A 209 -10.45 17.92 -18.15
C ALA A 209 -9.06 17.32 -18.43
N THR A 210 -8.08 17.57 -17.58
CA THR A 210 -7.04 16.56 -17.31
C THR A 210 -7.28 16.02 -15.90
N THR A 211 -7.93 14.85 -15.80
CA THR A 211 -8.09 14.14 -14.52
C THR A 211 -6.72 13.96 -13.87
N THR A 212 -6.60 13.97 -12.54
CA THR A 212 -5.35 13.71 -11.78
C THR A 212 -4.55 12.51 -12.35
N SER A 213 -5.26 11.46 -12.79
CA SER A 213 -4.74 10.29 -13.51
C SER A 213 -3.85 10.61 -14.74
N SER A 214 -4.10 11.71 -15.44
CA SER A 214 -3.33 12.11 -16.63
C SER A 214 -2.02 12.85 -16.29
N LEU A 215 -1.94 13.50 -15.13
CA LEU A 215 -0.70 14.08 -14.62
C LEU A 215 0.21 12.96 -14.12
N GLU A 216 -0.31 12.05 -13.30
CA GLU A 216 0.44 10.92 -12.74
C GLU A 216 1.05 10.05 -13.86
N ALA A 217 0.27 9.71 -14.88
CA ALA A 217 0.76 8.95 -16.04
C ALA A 217 1.91 9.68 -16.75
N ARG A 218 1.83 11.01 -16.91
CA ARG A 218 2.90 11.81 -17.51
C ARG A 218 4.15 11.87 -16.65
N LEU A 219 4.00 12.04 -15.33
CA LEU A 219 5.14 12.03 -14.41
C LEU A 219 5.86 10.67 -14.46
N TYR A 220 5.09 9.58 -14.47
CA TYR A 220 5.64 8.23 -14.57
C TYR A 220 6.39 8.00 -15.89
N GLU A 221 5.80 8.36 -17.03
CA GLU A 221 6.48 8.22 -18.33
C GLU A 221 7.77 9.04 -18.41
N GLU A 222 7.81 10.25 -17.84
CA GLU A 222 9.04 11.03 -17.76
C GLU A 222 10.07 10.41 -16.80
N ALA A 223 9.65 9.87 -15.65
CA ALA A 223 10.53 9.14 -14.75
C ALA A 223 11.13 7.90 -15.43
N LYS A 224 10.33 7.20 -16.24
CA LYS A 224 10.76 6.05 -17.05
C LYS A 224 11.78 6.47 -18.12
N LYS A 225 11.54 7.57 -18.85
CA LYS A 225 12.51 8.13 -19.82
C LYS A 225 13.84 8.51 -19.16
N LYS A 226 13.81 8.88 -17.88
CA LYS A 226 14.99 9.18 -17.06
C LYS A 226 15.64 7.96 -16.42
N ASN A 227 15.16 6.75 -16.70
CA ASN A 227 15.61 5.50 -16.09
C ASN A 227 15.51 5.47 -14.56
N LEU A 228 14.53 6.18 -13.99
CA LEU A 228 14.28 6.12 -12.54
C LEU A 228 13.49 4.88 -12.16
N ILE A 229 12.58 4.45 -13.03
CA ILE A 229 11.79 3.23 -12.81
C ILE A 229 12.72 2.01 -12.93
N GLY A 230 12.80 1.23 -11.85
CA GLY A 230 13.61 0.02 -11.82
C GLY A 230 13.01 -1.15 -12.60
N LYS A 231 13.64 -2.32 -12.49
CA LYS A 231 13.26 -3.52 -13.27
C LYS A 231 12.33 -4.46 -12.52
N SER A 232 12.22 -4.29 -11.21
CA SER A 232 11.50 -5.22 -10.35
C SER A 232 10.00 -4.99 -10.45
N SER A 233 9.23 -6.06 -10.24
CA SER A 233 7.76 -6.00 -10.28
C SER A 233 7.23 -4.99 -9.26
N GLU A 234 6.27 -4.20 -9.71
CA GLU A 234 5.50 -3.29 -8.84
C GLU A 234 4.47 -4.08 -8.07
N SER A 235 4.12 -3.61 -6.87
CA SER A 235 2.96 -4.15 -6.17
C SER A 235 1.63 -3.62 -6.74
N CYS A 236 1.66 -2.73 -7.74
CA CYS A 236 0.50 -2.25 -8.48
C CYS A 236 0.91 -1.71 -9.89
N PRO A 237 0.91 -2.56 -10.94
CA PRO A 237 1.36 -2.17 -12.28
C PRO A 237 0.44 -1.12 -12.94
N ILE A 238 1.02 -0.06 -13.54
CA ILE A 238 0.25 0.95 -14.32
C ILE A 238 -0.52 0.30 -15.47
N ALA A 239 0.03 -0.78 -16.03
CA ALA A 239 -0.53 -1.43 -17.22
C ALA A 239 -1.89 -2.11 -16.98
N LEU A 240 -2.33 -2.27 -15.72
CA LEU A 240 -3.59 -2.94 -15.38
C LEU A 240 -4.69 -1.98 -14.89
N VAL A 241 -4.42 -0.68 -14.72
CA VAL A 241 -5.37 0.27 -14.12
C VAL A 241 -5.74 1.36 -15.12
N ASN A 242 -6.74 1.07 -15.96
CA ASN A 242 -7.55 2.13 -16.51
C ASN A 242 -8.27 2.81 -15.31
N PHE A 243 -7.90 4.06 -15.04
CA PHE A 243 -8.53 5.03 -14.13
C PHE A 243 -8.16 5.04 -12.64
N GLN A 244 -7.58 6.20 -12.27
CA GLN A 244 -7.67 6.92 -11.00
C GLN A 244 -7.07 6.29 -9.72
N LEU A 245 -6.12 7.04 -9.15
CA LEU A 245 -5.52 6.99 -7.80
C LEU A 245 -4.30 6.06 -7.67
N PHE A 246 -3.10 6.62 -7.87
CA PHE A 246 -1.83 5.96 -7.55
C PHE A 246 -1.15 6.66 -6.37
N THR A 247 -0.89 5.96 -5.26
CA THR A 247 -0.29 6.53 -4.03
C THR A 247 0.58 5.50 -3.27
N PRO A 248 1.45 5.89 -2.31
CA PRO A 248 2.05 4.96 -1.33
C PRO A 248 0.99 4.27 -0.49
N TYR A 249 -0.24 4.80 -0.50
CA TYR A 249 -1.44 4.20 0.07
C TYR A 249 -2.04 3.07 -0.79
N GLN A 250 -1.44 2.73 -1.94
CA GLN A 250 -1.78 1.52 -2.70
C GLN A 250 -1.27 0.22 -2.04
N MET A 251 -0.73 0.31 -0.83
CA MET A 251 -0.87 -0.76 0.14
C MET A 251 -2.34 -1.17 0.41
N PHE A 252 -3.32 -0.38 -0.03
CA PHE A 252 -4.73 -0.60 0.25
C PHE A 252 -5.65 -0.33 -0.97
N SER A 253 -5.13 -0.25 -2.19
CA SER A 253 -6.00 0.01 -3.35
C SER A 253 -5.42 -0.48 -4.67
N GLU A 254 -6.17 -1.37 -5.32
CA GLU A 254 -5.98 -1.70 -6.72
C GLU A 254 -7.31 -1.58 -7.48
N GLY A 255 -7.40 -0.56 -8.35
CA GLY A 255 -8.04 -0.74 -9.64
C GLY A 255 -9.41 -0.09 -9.88
N GLY A 256 -9.41 1.15 -10.39
CA GLY A 256 -10.35 1.54 -11.45
C GLY A 256 -11.72 2.05 -11.01
N ASN A 257 -11.86 3.38 -10.97
CA ASN A 257 -13.12 3.99 -11.39
C ASN A 257 -13.31 3.72 -12.89
N SER A 258 -13.77 2.52 -13.23
CA SER A 258 -14.25 2.28 -14.58
C SER A 258 -15.51 3.13 -14.76
N SER A 259 -15.50 3.93 -15.82
CA SER A 259 -16.71 4.44 -16.44
C SER A 259 -17.61 3.31 -17.01
N GLU A 260 -17.28 2.03 -16.75
CA GLU A 260 -18.08 0.84 -17.11
C GLU A 260 -19.19 0.50 -16.09
N HIS A 261 -19.25 1.17 -14.94
CA HIS A 261 -20.32 0.96 -13.95
C HIS A 261 -21.53 1.89 -14.11
N LEU A 262 -21.57 2.73 -15.15
CA LEU A 262 -22.79 3.43 -15.55
C LEU A 262 -23.85 2.40 -15.98
N GLY A 263 -24.70 2.00 -15.03
CA GLY A 263 -25.78 1.02 -15.22
C GLY A 263 -25.60 -0.33 -14.52
N LYS A 264 -24.49 -0.55 -13.79
CA LYS A 264 -24.29 -1.78 -12.99
C LYS A 264 -24.61 -1.53 -11.51
N LYS A 265 -25.21 -2.50 -10.81
CA LYS A 265 -25.53 -2.44 -9.37
C LYS A 265 -24.70 -3.49 -8.61
N ILE A 266 -24.38 -3.22 -7.35
CA ILE A 266 -23.72 -4.21 -6.48
C ILE A 266 -24.74 -5.28 -6.10
N ILE A 267 -24.43 -6.54 -6.43
CA ILE A 267 -25.25 -7.70 -6.10
C ILE A 267 -24.59 -8.46 -4.95
N LYS A 268 -25.26 -8.48 -3.79
CA LYS A 268 -24.78 -9.21 -2.61
C LYS A 268 -24.87 -10.72 -2.84
N ASN A 269 -26.04 -11.21 -3.27
CA ASN A 269 -26.28 -12.63 -3.51
C ASN A 269 -26.88 -12.85 -4.90
N CYS A 270 -26.53 -13.95 -5.57
CA CYS A 270 -27.20 -14.37 -6.80
C CYS A 270 -28.68 -14.69 -6.50
N GLY A 271 -29.62 -14.11 -7.26
CA GLY A 271 -31.05 -14.40 -7.09
C GLY A 271 -31.43 -15.85 -7.41
N ALA A 272 -30.67 -16.53 -8.27
CA ALA A 272 -30.94 -17.91 -8.66
C ALA A 272 -30.33 -18.94 -7.71
N CYS A 273 -29.03 -18.84 -7.40
CA CYS A 273 -28.33 -19.84 -6.59
C CYS A 273 -28.05 -19.41 -5.13
N ASN A 274 -28.43 -18.19 -4.75
CA ASN A 274 -28.25 -17.60 -3.43
C ASN A 274 -26.79 -17.59 -2.90
N LYS A 275 -25.79 -17.78 -3.77
CA LYS A 275 -24.38 -17.62 -3.42
C LYS A 275 -24.02 -16.15 -3.26
N LEU A 276 -23.18 -15.84 -2.28
CA LEU A 276 -22.61 -14.52 -2.06
C LEU A 276 -21.70 -14.16 -3.24
N LEU A 277 -21.96 -13.02 -3.90
CA LEU A 277 -21.21 -12.52 -5.05
C LEU A 277 -20.36 -11.30 -4.68
N MET A 278 -20.96 -10.29 -4.04
CA MET A 278 -20.31 -9.01 -3.68
C MET A 278 -19.57 -8.35 -4.86
N MET A 279 -20.20 -8.32 -6.04
CA MET A 279 -19.63 -7.73 -7.27
C MET A 279 -20.64 -6.86 -8.02
N TYR A 280 -20.15 -5.98 -8.90
CA TYR A 280 -20.99 -5.19 -9.79
C TYR A 280 -21.53 -6.07 -10.91
N MET A 281 -22.85 -6.14 -11.05
CA MET A 281 -23.52 -6.78 -12.18
C MET A 281 -24.44 -5.79 -12.89
N GLY A 282 -24.34 -5.74 -14.21
CA GLY A 282 -25.26 -5.09 -15.12
C GLY A 282 -26.16 -6.11 -15.81
N LYS A 283 -27.27 -5.63 -16.40
CA LYS A 283 -28.15 -6.48 -17.19
C LYS A 283 -27.35 -7.22 -18.27
N GLY A 284 -27.42 -8.55 -18.29
CA GLY A 284 -26.65 -9.41 -19.21
C GLY A 284 -25.40 -10.06 -18.62
N ASP A 285 -24.93 -9.63 -17.44
CA ASP A 285 -23.79 -10.26 -16.76
C ASP A 285 -24.19 -11.63 -16.20
N HIS A 286 -23.27 -12.60 -16.16
CA HIS A 286 -23.56 -13.97 -15.72
C HIS A 286 -23.06 -14.23 -14.29
N CYS A 287 -23.81 -15.02 -13.52
CA CYS A 287 -23.37 -15.46 -12.20
C CYS A 287 -22.19 -16.43 -12.33
N PRO A 288 -21.05 -16.22 -11.63
CA PRO A 288 -19.88 -17.10 -11.74
C PRO A 288 -20.11 -18.51 -11.17
N TYR A 289 -21.18 -18.72 -10.39
CA TYR A 289 -21.46 -20.00 -9.73
C TYR A 289 -22.54 -20.84 -10.43
N CYS A 290 -23.54 -20.21 -11.05
CA CYS A 290 -24.65 -20.93 -11.70
C CYS A 290 -24.86 -20.53 -13.17
N ASN A 291 -24.05 -19.60 -13.67
CA ASN A 291 -24.10 -19.08 -15.03
C ASN A 291 -25.43 -18.42 -15.44
N GLU A 292 -26.35 -18.19 -14.50
CA GLU A 292 -27.58 -17.45 -14.75
C GLU A 292 -27.32 -15.99 -15.08
N ILE A 293 -28.12 -15.44 -16.00
CA ILE A 293 -27.99 -14.06 -16.47
C ILE A 293 -28.69 -13.13 -15.49
N TYR A 294 -28.00 -12.06 -15.09
CA TYR A 294 -28.59 -11.00 -14.29
C TYR A 294 -29.48 -10.12 -15.17
N GLU A 295 -30.80 -10.12 -14.90
CA GLU A 295 -31.78 -9.38 -15.71
C GLU A 295 -31.86 -7.88 -15.37
N GLY A 296 -31.24 -7.45 -14.27
CA GLY A 296 -31.36 -6.10 -13.72
C GLY A 296 -32.56 -5.93 -12.77
N CYS A 297 -32.55 -4.83 -12.01
CA CYS A 297 -33.72 -4.33 -11.28
C CYS A 297 -34.06 -2.95 -11.79
#